data_AF-A0A451B751-F1
#
_entry.id   AF-A0A451B751-F1
#
_cell.length_a   1.000
_cell.length_b   1.000
_cell.length_c   1.000
_cell.angle_alpha   90.00
_cell.angle_beta   90.00
_cell.angle_gamma   90.00
#
_symmetry.space_group_name_H-M   'P 1'
#
loop_
_entity.id
_entity.type
_entity.pdbx_description
1 polymer ?
#
loop_
_entity_poly.entity_id
_entity_poly.type
_entity_poly.pdbx_seq_one_letter_code
_entity_poly.pdbx_strand_id
1 'polypeptide(L)'
;HDSQYFEGLLTGNEEAAYADSAYQSKAHDSLLEDQGIDNRLIKRAYRNRPLTQEEKEHNRRHSPVRSTVERVFGVLKLHYGMAKARYDGLVR
;
A
#
# COMPACT_ATOMS: atom_id res chain seq x y z
N HIS A 1 3.66 12.64 -8.90
CA HIS A 1 2.61 11.93 -8.13
C HIS A 1 3.26 10.72 -7.48
N ASP A 2 3.01 10.49 -6.19
CA ASP A 2 3.70 9.53 -5.31
C ASP A 2 3.75 8.08 -5.80
N SER A 3 2.89 7.71 -6.75
CA SER A 3 2.93 6.41 -7.42
C SER A 3 4.24 6.15 -8.18
N GLN A 4 5.01 7.18 -8.54
CA GLN A 4 6.30 7.01 -9.24
C GLN A 4 7.42 6.46 -8.34
N TYR A 5 7.28 6.53 -7.02
CA TYR A 5 8.31 6.08 -6.09
C TYR A 5 8.05 4.68 -5.53
N PHE A 6 6.96 4.03 -5.94
CA PHE A 6 6.61 2.69 -5.45
C PHE A 6 7.75 1.69 -5.65
N GLU A 7 8.38 1.70 -6.83
CA GLU A 7 9.48 0.81 -7.17
C GLU A 7 10.71 1.05 -6.30
N GLY A 8 11.00 2.31 -5.98
CA GLY A 8 12.13 2.67 -5.12
C GLY A 8 11.94 2.32 -3.64
N LEU A 9 10.73 1.92 -3.24
CA LEU A 9 10.46 1.39 -1.89
C LEU A 9 10.76 -0.10 -1.78
N LEU A 10 10.84 -0.81 -2.91
CA LEU A 10 11.08 -2.25 -2.94
C LEU A 10 12.58 -2.52 -2.95
N THR A 11 13.01 -3.42 -2.07
CA THR A 11 14.41 -3.88 -2.00
C THR A 11 14.62 -5.20 -2.76
N GLY A 12 13.54 -5.86 -3.19
CA GLY A 12 13.54 -7.11 -3.96
C GLY A 12 13.59 -8.37 -3.09
N ASN A 13 13.58 -8.23 -1.77
CA ASN A 13 13.61 -9.34 -0.81
C ASN A 13 12.27 -9.49 -0.06
N GLU A 14 11.26 -8.71 -0.43
CA GLU A 14 9.95 -8.73 0.22
C GLU A 14 9.15 -9.96 -0.22
N GLU A 15 8.54 -10.66 0.74
CA GLU A 15 7.63 -11.76 0.43
C GLU A 15 6.28 -11.26 -0.13
N ALA A 16 5.84 -10.07 0.31
CA ALA A 16 4.58 -9.49 -0.11
C ALA A 16 4.58 -7.96 -0.01
N ALA A 17 3.90 -7.30 -0.93
CA ALA A 17 3.69 -5.86 -0.93
C ALA A 17 2.28 -5.50 -0.46
N TYR A 18 2.19 -4.57 0.51
CA TYR A 18 0.92 -3.99 0.97
C TYR A 18 0.90 -2.50 0.67
N ALA A 19 -0.09 -2.03 -0.08
CA ALA A 19 -0.32 -0.61 -0.28
C ALA A 19 -1.80 -0.31 -0.54
N ASP A 20 -2.17 0.97 -0.42
CA ASP A 20 -3.48 1.45 -0.83
C ASP A 20 -3.60 1.36 -2.36
N SER A 21 -4.83 1.30 -2.83
CA SER A 21 -5.24 1.35 -4.23
C SER A 21 -4.72 2.54 -5.04
N ALA A 22 -4.23 3.61 -4.40
CA ALA A 22 -3.53 4.69 -5.09
C ALA A 22 -2.22 4.21 -5.76
N TYR A 23 -1.64 3.12 -5.25
CA TYR A 23 -0.47 2.45 -5.83
C TYR A 23 -0.86 1.31 -6.78
N GLN A 24 -2.15 1.09 -7.05
CA GLN A 24 -2.57 0.09 -8.01
C GLN A 24 -2.27 0.58 -9.44
N SER A 25 -1.42 -0.14 -10.16
CA SER A 25 -1.19 0.09 -11.59
C SER A 25 -0.78 -1.21 -12.28
N LYS A 26 -1.01 -1.32 -13.59
CA LYS A 26 -0.55 -2.48 -14.36
C LYS A 26 0.97 -2.64 -14.31
N ALA A 27 1.71 -1.52 -14.30
CA ALA A 27 3.16 -1.54 -14.21
C ALA A 27 3.63 -2.13 -12.88
N HIS A 28 2.97 -1.76 -11.77
CA HIS A 28 3.31 -2.33 -10.45
C HIS A 28 2.87 -3.78 -10.32
N ASP A 29 1.72 -4.16 -10.90
CA ASP A 29 1.28 -5.55 -10.90
C ASP A 29 2.33 -6.45 -11.60
N SER A 30 2.83 -6.04 -12.77
CA SER A 30 3.90 -6.76 -13.48
C SER A 30 5.23 -6.74 -12.75
N LEU A 31 5.62 -5.60 -12.16
CA LEU A 31 6.87 -5.48 -11.42
C LEU A 31 6.90 -6.41 -10.20
N LEU A 32 5.81 -6.51 -9.45
CA LEU A 32 5.71 -7.39 -8.30
C LEU A 32 5.76 -8.86 -8.73
N GLU A 33 5.11 -9.21 -9.85
CA GLU A 33 5.17 -10.54 -10.44
C GLU A 33 6.58 -10.91 -10.88
N ASP A 34 7.27 -10.02 -11.59
CA ASP A 34 8.65 -10.20 -12.07
C ASP A 34 9.65 -10.39 -10.92
N GLN A 35 9.40 -9.72 -9.79
CA GLN A 35 10.21 -9.83 -8.56
C GLN A 35 9.79 -11.00 -7.65
N GLY A 36 8.71 -11.74 -8.00
CA GLY A 36 8.19 -12.83 -7.16
C GLY A 36 7.56 -12.36 -5.85
N ILE A 37 7.16 -11.10 -5.77
CA ILE A 37 6.58 -10.47 -4.57
C ILE A 37 5.05 -10.63 -4.62
N ASP A 38 4.46 -11.17 -3.56
CA ASP A 38 3.00 -11.35 -3.49
C ASP A 38 2.26 -10.00 -3.45
N ASN A 39 1.40 -9.76 -4.42
CA ASN A 39 0.67 -8.52 -4.59
C ASN A 39 -0.58 -8.47 -3.70
N ARG A 40 -0.43 -7.87 -2.51
CA ARG A 40 -1.51 -7.67 -1.53
C ARG A 40 -2.04 -6.25 -1.51
N LEU A 41 -1.89 -5.52 -2.63
CA LEU A 41 -2.43 -4.17 -2.77
C LEU A 41 -3.96 -4.21 -2.79
N ILE A 42 -4.57 -3.17 -2.19
CA ILE A 42 -6.02 -3.00 -2.21
C ILE A 42 -6.48 -2.66 -3.64
N LYS A 43 -7.49 -3.37 -4.13
CA LYS A 43 -8.08 -3.15 -5.44
C LYS A 43 -9.13 -2.04 -5.37
N ARG A 44 -9.14 -1.14 -6.35
CA ARG A 44 -10.10 -0.02 -6.44
C ARG A 44 -11.14 -0.25 -7.54
N ALA A 45 -12.37 0.17 -7.26
CA ALA A 45 -13.42 0.30 -8.27
C ALA A 45 -13.18 1.54 -9.14
N TYR A 46 -13.47 1.43 -10.43
CA TYR A 46 -13.41 2.55 -11.36
C TYR A 46 -14.81 2.90 -11.90
N ARG A 47 -14.95 4.07 -12.53
CA ARG A 47 -16.20 4.45 -13.20
C ARG A 47 -16.56 3.36 -14.21
N ASN A 48 -17.77 2.81 -14.10
CA ASN A 48 -18.29 1.71 -14.92
C ASN A 48 -17.54 0.36 -14.77
N ARG A 49 -16.70 0.21 -13.74
CA ARG A 49 -16.03 -1.06 -13.41
C ARG A 49 -16.09 -1.28 -11.89
N PRO A 50 -17.20 -1.85 -11.38
CA PRO A 50 -17.30 -2.23 -9.99
C PRO A 50 -16.31 -3.37 -9.69
N LEU A 51 -15.96 -3.52 -8.40
CA LEU A 51 -15.13 -4.65 -7.96
C LEU A 51 -15.86 -5.97 -8.18
N THR A 52 -15.14 -6.96 -8.70
CA THR A 52 -15.62 -8.34 -8.77
C THR A 52 -15.75 -8.94 -7.36
N GLN A 53 -16.44 -10.07 -7.23
CA GLN A 53 -16.55 -10.76 -5.95
C GLN A 53 -15.18 -11.20 -5.41
N GLU A 54 -14.30 -11.68 -6.29
CA GLU A 54 -12.93 -12.05 -5.97
C GLU A 54 -12.10 -10.86 -5.47
N GLU A 55 -12.19 -9.71 -6.14
CA GLU A 55 -11.49 -8.49 -5.71
C GLU A 55 -12.00 -7.98 -4.36
N LYS A 56 -13.30 -8.13 -4.07
CA LYS A 56 -13.87 -7.81 -2.75
C LYS A 56 -13.34 -8.74 -1.68
N GLU A 57 -13.23 -10.03 -1.97
CA GLU A 57 -12.71 -11.02 -1.03
C GLU A 57 -11.21 -10.84 -0.77
N HIS A 58 -10.45 -10.53 -1.81
CA HIS A 58 -9.05 -10.10 -1.72
C HIS A 58 -8.92 -8.90 -0.78
N ASN A 59 -9.68 -7.84 -1.04
CA ASN A 59 -9.69 -6.65 -0.18
C ASN A 59 -10.09 -7.00 1.26
N ARG A 60 -11.10 -7.85 1.47
CA ARG A 60 -11.52 -8.28 2.80
C ARG A 60 -10.40 -9.00 3.56
N ARG A 61 -9.59 -9.82 2.87
CA ARG A 61 -8.47 -10.55 3.48
C ARG A 61 -7.32 -9.63 3.90
N HIS A 62 -7.03 -8.60 3.11
CA HIS A 62 -5.85 -7.74 3.32
C HIS A 62 -6.15 -6.41 4.02
N SER A 63 -7.41 -5.95 4.04
CA SER A 63 -7.80 -4.71 4.74
C SER A 63 -7.48 -4.68 6.24
N PRO A 64 -7.54 -5.78 7.02
CA PRO A 64 -7.20 -5.74 8.45
C PRO A 64 -5.76 -5.29 8.74
N VAL A 65 -4.81 -5.61 7.86
CA VAL A 65 -3.41 -5.16 7.96
C VAL A 65 -3.37 -3.64 7.87
N ARG A 66 -4.01 -3.07 6.85
CA ARG A 66 -4.14 -1.63 6.67
C ARG A 66 -4.83 -0.95 7.85
N SER A 67 -5.98 -1.47 8.29
CA SER A 67 -6.73 -0.89 9.42
C SER A 67 -5.93 -0.88 10.71
N THR A 68 -5.06 -1.87 10.91
CA THR A 68 -4.17 -1.92 12.08
C THR A 68 -3.16 -0.79 12.04
N VAL A 69 -2.51 -0.60 10.89
CA VAL A 69 -1.53 0.48 10.68
C VAL A 69 -2.18 1.85 10.81
N GLU A 70 -3.33 2.07 10.17
CA GLU A 70 -4.07 3.34 10.22
C GLU A 70 -4.53 3.69 11.64
N ARG A 71 -4.94 2.70 12.43
CA ARG A 71 -5.30 2.90 13.83
C ARG A 71 -4.11 3.41 14.65
N VAL A 72 -2.92 2.85 14.48
CA VAL A 72 -1.71 3.32 15.16
C VAL A 72 -1.41 4.76 14.77
N PHE A 73 -1.43 5.08 13.48
CA PHE A 73 -1.24 6.46 13.01
C PHE A 73 -2.33 7.41 13.53
N GLY A 74 -3.57 6.96 13.63
CA GLY A 74 -4.67 7.73 14.21
C GLY A 74 -4.41 8.09 15.67
N VAL A 75 -3.94 7.13 16.47
CA VAL A 75 -3.55 7.36 17.88
C VAL A 75 -2.40 8.36 17.97
N LEU A 76 -1.34 8.20 17.15
CA LEU A 76 -0.21 9.13 17.10
C LEU A 76 -0.64 10.56 16.76
N LYS A 77 -1.54 10.70 15.79
CA LYS A 77 -2.08 12.01 15.39
C LYS A 77 -2.95 12.63 16.47
N LEU A 78 -3.90 11.87 17.01
CA LEU A 78 -4.94 12.38 17.91
C LEU A 78 -4.41 12.68 19.31
N HIS A 79 -3.61 11.79 19.88
CA HIS A 79 -3.19 11.89 21.28
C HIS A 79 -1.80 12.48 21.47
N TYR A 80 -0.91 12.30 20.49
CA TYR A 80 0.49 12.71 20.63
C TYR A 80 0.85 13.93 19.77
N GLY A 81 -0.10 14.49 19.00
CA GLY A 81 0.15 15.64 18.12
C GLY A 81 1.13 15.33 16.98
N MET A 82 1.43 14.06 16.72
CA MET A 82 2.43 13.60 15.74
C MET A 82 1.83 13.52 14.34
N ALA A 83 1.22 14.61 13.88
CA ALA A 83 0.66 14.70 12.53
C ALA A 83 1.72 14.81 11.42
N LYS A 84 2.94 15.19 11.80
CA LYS A 84 4.09 15.31 10.91
C LYS A 84 5.29 14.65 11.57
N ALA A 85 6.06 13.89 10.80
CA ALA A 85 7.39 13.43 11.18
C ALA A 85 8.43 14.28 10.45
N ARG A 86 9.55 14.57 11.11
CA ARG A 86 10.76 15.06 10.43
C ARG A 86 11.52 13.84 9.95
N TYR A 87 11.95 13.85 8.70
CA TYR A 87 12.94 12.87 8.22
C TYR A 87 14.27 13.22 8.88
N ASP A 88 14.83 12.29 9.63
CA ASP A 88 16.18 12.40 10.18
C ASP A 88 17.05 11.33 9.49
N GLY A 89 18.16 11.74 8.85
CA GLY A 89 19.14 10.80 8.27
C GLY A 89 19.12 10.56 6.76
N LEU A 90 18.49 11.41 5.93
CA LEU A 90 18.62 11.34 4.45
C LEU A 90 19.87 12.06 3.89
N VAL A 91 20.89 12.28 4.74
CA VAL A 91 22.18 12.83 4.33
C VAL A 91 23.26 11.83 4.74
N ARG A 92 23.95 11.28 3.74
CA ARG A 92 25.32 10.79 3.87
C ARG A 92 26.18 11.56 2.87
#